data_AF-A0A419AUM7-F1
#
_entry.id   AF-A0A419AUM7-F1
#
_cell.length_a   1.000
_cell.length_b   1.000
_cell.length_c   1.000
_cell.angle_alpha   90.00
_cell.angle_beta   90.00
_cell.angle_gamma   90.00
#
_symmetry.space_group_name_H-M   'P 1'
#
loop_
_entity.id
_entity.type
_entity.pdbx_description
1 polymer ?
#
loop_
_entity_poly.entity_id
_entity_poly.type
_entity_poly.pdbx_seq_one_letter_code
_entity_poly.pdbx_strand_id
1 'polypeptide(L)'
;MKNKYMEIQHLYKMLRNMYMEVFPSSIPSGFITDEFYETMIINYLTEEFHFEEIIKTENGYELRGTKVDVYKKMNEHQKGSAAYYMKELSHIDTFSEFMTETIVDLKELHEWLESESYISSGRMTEKFMKQNSWLN
;
A
#
# COMPACT_ATOMS: atom_id res chain seq x y z
N MET A 1 3.46 -11.16 7.28
CA MET A 1 3.63 -9.71 7.11
C MET A 1 4.97 -9.32 7.66
N LYS A 2 5.80 -8.71 6.82
CA LYS A 2 7.11 -8.17 7.16
C LYS A 2 6.96 -6.71 7.58
N ASN A 3 6.12 -5.95 6.88
CA ASN A 3 5.86 -4.57 7.18
C ASN A 3 5.17 -4.44 8.55
N LYS A 4 5.84 -3.74 9.48
CA LYS A 4 5.35 -3.51 10.85
C LYS A 4 4.44 -2.28 11.00
N TYR A 5 4.29 -1.50 9.95
CA TYR A 5 3.56 -0.23 9.96
C TYR A 5 2.14 -0.39 9.43
N MET A 6 1.94 -1.24 8.43
CA MET A 6 0.65 -1.55 7.83
C MET A 6 0.03 -2.82 8.42
N GLU A 7 -1.29 -2.80 8.46
CA GLU A 7 -2.12 -3.98 8.69
C GLU A 7 -2.59 -4.59 7.37
N ILE A 8 -2.93 -5.89 7.41
CA ILE A 8 -3.35 -6.66 6.22
C ILE A 8 -4.55 -6.03 5.49
N GLN A 9 -5.44 -5.36 6.23
CA GLN A 9 -6.61 -4.67 5.68
C GLN A 9 -6.24 -3.54 4.71
N HIS A 10 -5.13 -2.83 4.96
CA HIS A 10 -4.66 -1.78 4.06
C HIS A 10 -4.15 -2.40 2.75
N LEU A 11 -3.38 -3.49 2.84
CA LEU A 11 -2.87 -4.23 1.67
C LEU A 11 -4.02 -4.80 0.83
N TYR A 12 -5.02 -5.38 1.49
CA TYR A 12 -6.22 -5.89 0.83
C TYR A 12 -7.01 -4.77 0.16
N LYS A 13 -7.17 -3.62 0.81
CA LYS A 13 -7.83 -2.44 0.24
C LYS A 13 -7.12 -1.95 -1.02
N MET A 14 -5.79 -1.91 -1.04
CA MET A 14 -5.02 -1.55 -2.24
C MET A 14 -5.28 -2.52 -3.41
N LEU A 15 -5.15 -3.83 -3.17
CA LEU A 15 -5.41 -4.85 -4.20
C LEU A 15 -6.86 -4.79 -4.67
N ARG A 16 -7.80 -4.57 -3.76
CA ARG A 16 -9.21 -4.42 -4.07
C ARG A 16 -9.46 -3.22 -4.97
N ASN A 17 -8.93 -2.04 -4.63
CA ASN A 17 -9.09 -0.84 -5.45
C ASN A 17 -8.48 -1.06 -6.84
N MET A 18 -7.30 -1.69 -6.93
CA MET A 18 -6.72 -2.09 -8.21
C MET A 18 -7.69 -2.91 -9.06
N TYR A 19 -8.26 -4.00 -8.51
CA TYR A 19 -9.17 -4.86 -9.27
C TYR A 19 -10.52 -4.21 -9.59
N MET A 20 -11.03 -3.35 -8.71
CA MET A 20 -12.36 -2.76 -8.88
C MET A 20 -12.34 -1.52 -9.77
N GLU A 21 -11.30 -0.70 -9.66
CA GLU A 21 -11.27 0.65 -10.24
C GLU A 21 -10.30 0.74 -11.41
N VAL A 22 -9.14 0.09 -11.34
CA VAL A 22 -8.09 0.19 -12.37
C VAL A 22 -8.25 -0.92 -13.42
N PHE A 23 -8.50 -2.16 -12.99
CA PHE A 23 -8.62 -3.33 -13.87
C PHE A 23 -9.91 -4.13 -13.65
N PRO A 24 -11.10 -3.51 -13.81
CA PRO A 24 -12.39 -4.17 -13.55
C PRO A 24 -12.65 -5.41 -14.40
N SER A 25 -12.05 -5.49 -15.60
CA SER A 25 -12.25 -6.61 -16.52
C SER A 25 -11.21 -7.72 -16.35
N SER A 26 -9.93 -7.36 -16.32
CA SER A 26 -8.79 -8.25 -16.09
C SER A 26 -7.48 -7.47 -16.15
N ILE A 27 -6.50 -7.92 -15.37
CA ILE A 27 -5.12 -7.44 -15.47
C ILE A 27 -4.41 -8.15 -16.63
N PRO A 28 -3.73 -7.42 -17.53
CA PRO A 28 -2.93 -8.02 -18.59
C PRO A 28 -1.80 -8.89 -18.04
N SER A 29 -1.49 -9.98 -18.75
CA SER A 29 -0.36 -10.86 -18.38
C SER A 29 0.95 -10.07 -18.32
N GLY A 30 1.72 -10.24 -17.25
CA GLY A 30 3.02 -9.58 -17.04
C GLY A 30 2.94 -8.09 -16.66
N PHE A 31 1.74 -7.54 -16.46
CA PHE A 31 1.57 -6.14 -16.06
C PHE A 31 1.95 -5.88 -14.60
N ILE A 32 1.77 -6.86 -13.72
CA ILE A 32 2.03 -6.72 -12.29
C ILE A 32 3.53 -6.86 -12.06
N THR A 33 4.17 -5.73 -11.81
CA THR A 33 5.60 -5.58 -11.51
C THR A 33 5.80 -4.90 -10.16
N ASP A 34 7.04 -4.89 -9.66
CA ASP A 34 7.41 -4.18 -8.43
C ASP A 34 7.11 -2.68 -8.52
N GLU A 35 7.38 -2.07 -9.67
CA GLU A 35 7.08 -0.66 -9.96
C GLU A 35 5.59 -0.36 -9.92
N PHE A 36 4.77 -1.33 -10.32
CA PHE A 36 3.33 -1.21 -10.25
C PHE A 36 2.84 -1.27 -8.78
N TYR A 37 3.37 -2.19 -7.96
CA TYR A 37 3.07 -2.20 -6.52
C TYR A 37 3.56 -0.92 -5.83
N GLU A 38 4.75 -0.42 -6.18
CA GLU A 38 5.28 0.86 -5.71
C GLU A 38 4.29 1.99 -5.99
N THR A 39 3.79 2.07 -7.23
CA THR A 39 2.78 3.06 -7.63
C THR A 39 1.50 2.92 -6.80
N MET A 40 1.02 1.70 -6.57
CA MET A 40 -0.16 1.45 -5.73
C MET A 40 0.04 1.94 -4.29
N ILE A 41 1.20 1.68 -3.70
CA ILE A 41 1.51 2.12 -2.33
C ILE A 41 1.55 3.65 -2.26
N ILE A 42 2.20 4.31 -3.23
CA ILE A 42 2.28 5.78 -3.29
C ILE A 42 0.89 6.40 -3.42
N ASN A 43 0.05 5.88 -4.32
CA ASN A 43 -1.32 6.36 -4.50
C ASN A 43 -2.13 6.19 -3.22
N TYR A 44 -2.03 5.03 -2.57
CA TYR A 44 -2.69 4.77 -1.29
C TYR A 44 -2.28 5.75 -0.20
N LEU A 45 -0.98 5.99 -0.04
CA LEU A 45 -0.46 6.96 0.94
C LEU A 45 -0.93 8.39 0.65
N THR A 46 -1.01 8.75 -0.62
CA THR A 46 -1.45 10.07 -1.08
C THR A 46 -2.94 10.28 -0.83
N GLU A 47 -3.77 9.30 -1.17
CA GLU A 47 -5.23 9.41 -1.07
C GLU A 47 -5.73 9.25 0.36
N GLU A 48 -5.27 8.23 1.07
CA GLU A 48 -5.83 7.85 2.38
C GLU A 48 -5.16 8.59 3.54
N PHE A 49 -3.87 8.89 3.41
CA PHE A 49 -3.12 9.60 4.44
C PHE A 49 -2.76 11.03 4.06
N HIS A 50 -3.15 11.49 2.86
CA HIS A 50 -2.92 12.88 2.41
C HIS A 50 -1.45 13.28 2.43
N PHE A 51 -0.56 12.36 2.04
CA PHE A 51 0.85 12.67 1.81
C PHE A 51 0.94 13.64 0.63
N GLU A 52 1.63 14.77 0.81
CA GLU A 52 1.66 15.84 -0.20
C GLU A 52 2.56 15.46 -1.38
N GLU A 53 3.75 14.93 -1.12
CA GLU A 53 4.69 14.56 -2.16
C GLU A 53 5.58 13.39 -1.70
N ILE A 54 5.63 12.33 -2.51
CA ILE A 54 6.54 11.19 -2.35
C ILE A 54 7.49 11.18 -3.55
N ILE A 55 8.79 11.26 -3.31
CA ILE A 55 9.80 11.29 -4.38
C ILE A 55 10.72 10.09 -4.24
N LYS A 56 10.96 9.40 -5.36
CA LYS A 56 12.02 8.41 -5.49
C LYS A 56 13.35 9.10 -5.78
N THR A 57 14.35 8.83 -4.95
CA THR A 57 15.72 9.35 -5.02
C THR A 57 16.70 8.19 -5.20
N GLU A 58 17.98 8.51 -5.44
CA GLU A 58 19.04 7.49 -5.50
C GLU A 58 19.20 6.72 -4.17
N ASN A 59 18.85 7.34 -3.05
CA ASN A 59 18.97 6.77 -1.71
C ASN A 59 17.65 6.16 -1.19
N GLY A 60 16.64 6.02 -2.05
CA GLY A 60 15.32 5.49 -1.68
C GLY A 60 14.23 6.55 -1.74
N TYR A 61 13.31 6.59 -0.77
CA TYR A 61 12.11 7.44 -0.85
C TYR A 61 12.13 8.59 0.15
N GLU A 62 11.73 9.77 -0.31
CA GLU A 62 11.58 10.96 0.54
C GLU A 62 10.13 11.41 0.60
N LEU A 63 9.66 11.71 1.82
CA LEU A 63 8.41 12.42 2.06
C LEU A 63 8.65 13.92 2.14
N ARG A 64 7.93 14.68 1.31
CA ARG A 64 7.94 16.14 1.33
C ARG A 64 6.53 16.67 1.54
N GLY A 65 6.44 17.84 2.18
CA GLY A 65 5.17 18.48 2.44
C GLY A 65 5.14 19.24 3.76
N THR A 66 4.30 20.26 3.79
CA THR A 66 4.13 21.16 4.95
C THR A 66 3.62 20.39 6.17
N LYS A 67 2.75 19.39 5.94
CA LYS A 67 2.22 18.51 6.99
C LYS A 67 3.28 17.62 7.62
N VAL A 68 4.24 17.12 6.85
CA VAL A 68 5.30 16.21 7.35
C VAL A 68 6.10 16.90 8.46
N ASP A 69 6.46 18.16 8.26
CA ASP A 69 7.20 18.96 9.26
C ASP A 69 6.42 19.25 10.53
N VAL A 70 5.09 19.32 10.43
CA VAL A 70 4.19 19.49 11.58
C VAL A 70 4.10 18.20 12.38
N TYR A 71 3.86 17.06 11.73
CA TYR A 71 3.67 15.78 12.41
C TYR A 71 4.93 15.23 13.06
N LYS A 72 6.12 15.53 12.51
CA LYS A 72 7.43 15.25 13.16
C LYS A 72 7.54 15.84 14.56
N LYS A 73 6.89 16.98 14.81
CA LYS A 73 6.97 17.73 16.08
C LYS A 73 5.91 17.34 17.10
N MET A 74 5.00 16.44 16.74
CA MET A 74 3.92 15.99 17.63
C MET A 74 4.34 14.74 18.43
N ASN A 75 3.99 14.75 19.72
CA ASN A 75 4.52 13.78 20.68
C ASN A 75 3.80 12.42 20.63
N GLU A 76 2.52 12.35 20.25
CA GLU A 76 1.73 11.12 20.29
C GLU A 76 0.78 11.00 19.10
N HIS A 77 0.83 9.86 18.42
CA HIS A 77 -0.10 9.49 17.35
C HIS A 77 -0.56 8.06 17.54
N GLN A 78 -1.84 7.80 17.29
CA GLN A 78 -2.38 6.45 17.28
C GLN A 78 -1.74 5.65 16.12
N LYS A 79 -1.26 4.43 16.40
CA LYS A 79 -0.79 3.51 15.34
C LYS A 79 -1.82 3.38 14.23
N GLY A 80 -1.36 3.40 12.99
CA GLY A 80 -2.23 3.33 11.81
C GLY A 80 -2.89 4.65 11.40
N SER A 81 -2.71 5.75 12.16
CA SER A 81 -3.19 7.08 11.75
C SER A 81 -2.25 7.75 10.73
N ALA A 82 -2.77 8.68 9.93
CA ALA A 82 -1.97 9.50 9.00
C ALA A 82 -0.77 10.15 9.69
N ALA A 83 -1.00 10.66 10.91
CA ALA A 83 0.00 11.34 11.70
C ALA A 83 1.11 10.38 12.21
N TYR A 84 0.74 9.14 12.56
CA TYR A 84 1.70 8.08 12.88
C TYR A 84 2.56 7.72 11.67
N TYR A 85 1.95 7.46 10.51
CA TYR A 85 2.69 7.17 9.29
C TYR A 85 3.60 8.33 8.87
N MET A 86 3.12 9.58 8.91
CA MET A 86 3.94 10.75 8.57
C MET A 86 5.12 10.94 9.53
N LYS A 87 5.01 10.55 10.80
CA LYS A 87 6.13 10.61 11.74
C LYS A 87 7.14 9.50 11.46
N GLU A 88 6.70 8.25 11.45
CA GLU A 88 7.55 7.08 11.31
C GLU A 88 8.24 7.01 9.94
N LEU A 89 7.50 7.29 8.87
CA LEU A 89 8.00 7.21 7.49
C LEU A 89 8.72 8.47 7.03
N SER A 90 8.92 9.46 7.90
CA SER A 90 9.64 10.67 7.50
C SER A 90 11.16 10.54 7.44
N HIS A 91 11.70 9.42 7.92
CA HIS A 91 13.11 9.06 7.78
C HIS A 91 13.32 8.25 6.51
N ILE A 92 14.30 8.64 5.68
CA ILE A 92 14.56 8.03 4.37
C ILE A 92 14.80 6.52 4.46
N ASP A 93 15.60 6.06 5.41
CA ASP A 93 15.92 4.64 5.59
C ASP A 93 14.66 3.85 5.98
N THR A 94 13.87 4.40 6.92
CA THR A 94 12.62 3.79 7.38
C THR A 94 11.58 3.74 6.28
N PHE A 95 11.47 4.80 5.47
CA PHE A 95 10.51 4.80 4.37
C PHE A 95 10.91 3.83 3.26
N SER A 96 12.20 3.71 2.99
CA SER A 96 12.72 2.77 2.00
C SER A 96 12.50 1.32 2.43
N GLU A 97 12.82 1.00 3.69
CA GLU A 97 12.48 -0.30 4.30
C GLU A 97 10.98 -0.58 4.20
N PHE A 98 10.15 0.38 4.60
CA PHE A 98 8.70 0.29 4.50
C PHE A 98 8.23 -0.02 3.07
N MET A 99 8.75 0.68 2.05
CA MET A 99 8.36 0.46 0.66
C MET A 99 8.73 -0.95 0.22
N THR A 100 9.97 -1.39 0.48
CA THR A 100 10.43 -2.74 0.14
C THR A 100 9.59 -3.82 0.81
N GLU A 101 9.36 -3.70 2.12
CA GLU A 101 8.56 -4.68 2.87
C GLU A 101 7.09 -4.69 2.43
N THR A 102 6.50 -3.53 2.13
CA THR A 102 5.11 -3.45 1.66
C THR A 102 4.95 -4.10 0.29
N ILE A 103 5.91 -3.90 -0.62
CA ILE A 103 5.89 -4.56 -1.94
C ILE A 103 5.93 -6.08 -1.77
N VAL A 104 6.79 -6.59 -0.88
CA VAL A 104 6.87 -8.03 -0.61
C VAL A 104 5.56 -8.54 -0.02
N ASP A 105 4.98 -7.85 0.97
CA ASP A 105 3.73 -8.27 1.58
C ASP A 105 2.54 -8.21 0.60
N LEU A 106 2.50 -7.22 -0.32
CA LEU A 106 1.51 -7.16 -1.39
C LEU A 106 1.63 -8.33 -2.35
N LYS A 107 2.85 -8.70 -2.75
CA LYS A 107 3.10 -9.88 -3.60
C LYS A 107 2.61 -11.15 -2.92
N GLU A 108 3.01 -11.37 -1.67
CA GLU A 108 2.61 -12.57 -0.92
C GLU A 108 1.09 -12.64 -0.73
N LEU A 109 0.44 -11.51 -0.42
CA LEU A 109 -1.02 -11.46 -0.33
C LEU A 109 -1.68 -11.74 -1.68
N HIS A 110 -1.15 -11.15 -2.76
CA HIS A 110 -1.70 -11.34 -4.08
C HIS A 110 -1.58 -12.79 -4.56
N GLU A 111 -0.41 -13.41 -4.40
CA GLU A 111 -0.18 -14.84 -4.67
C GLU A 111 -1.11 -15.73 -3.83
N TRP A 112 -1.29 -15.38 -2.55
CA TRP A 112 -2.20 -16.11 -1.68
C TRP A 112 -3.65 -16.01 -2.19
N LEU A 113 -4.12 -14.83 -2.60
CA LEU A 113 -5.45 -14.63 -3.18
C LEU A 113 -5.65 -15.43 -4.47
N GLU A 114 -4.63 -15.53 -5.33
CA GLU A 114 -4.67 -16.39 -6.51
C GLU A 114 -4.77 -17.88 -6.11
N SER A 115 -3.93 -18.33 -5.17
CA SER A 115 -3.92 -19.72 -4.70
C SER A 115 -5.25 -20.15 -4.08
N GLU A 116 -5.92 -19.23 -3.40
CA GLU A 116 -7.21 -19.44 -2.75
C GLU A 116 -8.41 -19.18 -3.68
N SER A 117 -8.16 -19.03 -4.98
CA SER A 117 -9.19 -18.80 -6.02
C SER A 117 -10.04 -17.54 -5.77
N TYR A 118 -9.50 -16.56 -5.03
CA TYR A 118 -10.08 -15.22 -4.97
C TYR A 118 -9.83 -14.47 -6.28
N ILE A 119 -8.69 -14.73 -6.91
CA ILE A 119 -8.31 -14.20 -8.22
C ILE A 119 -8.08 -15.37 -9.18
N SER A 120 -8.52 -15.23 -10.43
CA SER A 120 -8.31 -16.24 -11.47
C SER A 120 -8.09 -15.56 -12.81
N SER A 121 -7.02 -15.94 -13.51
CA SER A 121 -6.64 -15.38 -14.81
C SER A 121 -6.62 -13.85 -14.82
N GLY A 122 -6.04 -13.25 -13.78
CA GLY A 122 -5.95 -11.79 -13.63
C GLY A 122 -7.29 -11.09 -13.35
N ARG A 123 -8.32 -11.82 -12.89
CA ARG A 123 -9.65 -11.28 -12.58
C ARG A 123 -10.05 -11.60 -11.15
N MET A 124 -10.72 -10.67 -10.49
CA MET A 124 -11.42 -10.96 -9.24
C MET A 124 -12.57 -11.95 -9.49
N THR A 125 -12.75 -12.88 -8.56
CA THR A 125 -13.89 -13.82 -8.56
C THR A 125 -15.05 -13.28 -7.71
N GLU A 126 -16.19 -13.94 -7.78
CA GLU A 126 -17.32 -13.65 -6.89
C GLU A 126 -16.95 -13.82 -5.40
N LYS A 127 -16.05 -14.78 -5.09
CA LYS A 127 -15.51 -15.00 -3.73
C LYS A 127 -14.82 -13.73 -3.21
N PHE A 128 -14.04 -13.07 -4.06
CA PHE A 128 -13.37 -11.80 -3.72
C PHE A 128 -14.36 -10.65 -3.56
N MET A 129 -15.34 -10.53 -4.45
CA MET A 129 -16.33 -9.46 -4.37
C MET A 129 -17.21 -9.53 -3.12
N LYS A 130 -17.52 -10.74 -2.62
CA LYS A 130 -18.34 -10.95 -1.42
C LYS A 130 -17.55 -10.81 -0.12
N GLN A 131 -16.22 -10.78 -0.17
CA GLN A 131 -15.35 -10.73 0.99
C GLN A 131 -15.22 -9.30 1.52
N ASN A 132 -16.13 -8.93 2.43
CA ASN A 132 -16.15 -7.62 3.10
C ASN A 132 -15.48 -7.62 4.48
N SER A 133 -15.24 -8.79 5.10
CA SER A 133 -14.83 -8.87 6.50
C SER A 133 -13.38 -8.47 6.79
N TRP A 134 -12.57 -8.21 5.76
CA TRP A 134 -11.19 -7.72 5.93
C TRP A 134 -11.07 -6.21 5.79
N LEU A 135 -12.19 -5.51 5.61
CA LEU A 135 -12.27 -4.05 5.52
C LEU A 135 -12.88 -3.40 6.77
N ASN A 136 -13.30 -4.21 7.75
CA ASN A 136 -13.91 -3.81 9.02
C ASN A 136 -13.00 -4.23 10.18
#